data_AF-A0A927NV33-F1
#
_entry.id   AF-A0A927NV33-F1
#
_cell.length_a   1.000
_cell.length_b   1.000
_cell.length_c   1.000
_cell.angle_alpha   90.00
_cell.angle_beta   90.00
_cell.angle_gamma   90.00
#
_symmetry.space_group_name_H-M   'P 1'
#
loop_
_entity.id
_entity.type
_entity.pdbx_description
1 polymer ?
#
loop_
_entity_poly.entity_id
_entity_poly.type
_entity_poly.pdbx_seq_one_letter_code
_entity_poly.pdbx_strand_id
1 'polypeptide(L)' 'MKKKTLAAVLFAVVFIAAYLILCFGIPGLRIKLEAEPIEIFFASISHMVFFKAIVSLIAAALAAAVPFLLGKKK' A
#
# COMPACT_ATOMS: atom_id res chain seq x y z
N MET A 1 16.67 13.17 10.72
CA MET A 1 16.65 11.71 10.43
C MET A 1 17.51 11.42 9.20
N LYS A 2 18.27 10.32 9.16
CA LYS A 2 19.05 9.97 7.96
C LYS A 2 18.09 9.84 6.76
N LYS A 3 18.48 10.34 5.57
CA LYS A 3 17.65 10.30 4.34
C LYS A 3 17.09 8.88 4.07
N LYS A 4 17.88 7.85 4.39
CA LYS A 4 17.49 6.43 4.30
C LYS A 4 16.36 6.04 5.25
N THR A 5 16.38 6.53 6.49
CA THR A 5 15.33 6.27 7.49
C THR A 5 14.01 6.94 7.09
N LEU A 6 14.08 8.18 6.59
CA LEU A 6 12.89 8.87 6.09
C LEU A 6 12.27 8.12 4.91
N ALA A 7 13.08 7.70 3.92
CA ALA A 7 12.61 6.93 2.78
C ALA A 7 11.99 5.58 3.20
N ALA A 8 12.57 4.88 4.18
CA ALA A 8 12.03 3.61 4.67
C ALA A 8 10.68 3.79 5.38
N VAL A 9 10.53 4.83 6.21
CA VAL A 9 9.25 5.14 6.86
C VAL A 9 8.20 5.52 5.82
N LEU A 10 8.56 6.36 4.84
CA LEU A 10 7.66 6.79 3.77
C LEU A 10 7.24 5.60 2.90
N PHE A 11 8.17 4.69 2.58
CA PHE A 11 7.87 3.43 1.90
C PHE A 11 6.83 2.61 2.67
N ALA A 12 7.06 2.37 3.97
CA ALA A 12 6.16 1.55 4.78
C ALA A 12 4.75 2.16 4.88
N VAL A 13 4.66 3.47 5.11
CA VAL A 13 3.37 4.17 5.22
C VAL A 13 2.61 4.12 3.89
N VAL A 14 3.28 4.41 2.77
CA VAL A 14 2.64 4.39 1.45
C VAL A 14 2.25 2.97 1.05
N PHE A 15 3.06 1.97 1.36
CA PHE A 15 2.75 0.57 1.11
C PHE A 15 1.46 0.15 1.82
N ILE A 16 1.38 0.39 3.13
CA ILE A 16 0.20 0.04 3.93
C ILE A 16 -1.03 0.81 3.45
N ALA A 17 -0.91 2.12 3.23
CA ALA A 17 -2.01 2.95 2.78
C ALA A 17 -2.54 2.51 1.40
N ALA A 18 -1.64 2.31 0.42
CA ALA A 18 -2.02 1.85 -0.90
C ALA A 18 -2.67 0.46 -0.86
N TYR A 19 -2.14 -0.46 -0.05
CA TYR A 19 -2.70 -1.79 0.12
C TYR A 19 -4.12 -1.75 0.71
N LEU A 20 -4.37 -0.93 1.73
CA LEU A 20 -5.70 -0.75 2.31
C LEU A 20 -6.67 -0.07 1.33
N ILE A 21 -6.21 0.90 0.54
CA ILE A 21 -7.02 1.53 -0.52
C ILE A 21 -7.37 0.51 -1.62
N LEU A 22 -6.48 -0.43 -1.96
CA LEU A 22 -6.82 -1.49 -2.91
C LEU A 22 -7.80 -2.52 -2.31
N CYS A 23 -7.74 -2.78 -1.01
CA CYS A 23 -8.69 -3.66 -0.32
C CYS A 23 -10.07 -3.05 -0.14
N PHE A 24 -10.16 -1.76 0.23
CA PHE A 24 -11.40 -1.11 0.65
C PHE A 24 -11.78 0.12 -0.19
N GLY A 25 -10.88 0.71 -0.95
CA GLY A 25 -11.21 1.88 -1.79
C GLY A 25 -11.84 1.50 -3.13
N ILE A 26 -11.50 0.32 -3.68
CA ILE A 26 -11.91 -0.07 -5.03
C ILE A 26 -13.07 -1.08 -4.98
N PRO A 27 -14.29 -0.70 -5.38
CA PRO A 27 -15.46 -1.58 -5.30
C PRO A 27 -15.33 -2.85 -6.17
N GLY A 28 -14.54 -2.82 -7.25
CA GLY A 28 -14.25 -3.99 -8.09
C GLY A 28 -13.23 -4.99 -7.49
N LEU A 29 -12.52 -4.60 -6.41
CA LEU A 29 -11.56 -5.48 -5.70
C LEU A 29 -12.07 -5.92 -4.32
N ARG A 30 -13.27 -5.46 -3.94
CA ARG A 30 -14.00 -5.90 -2.76
C ARG A 30 -14.78 -7.17 -3.07
N ILE A 31 -14.74 -8.12 -2.15
CA ILE A 31 -15.70 -9.24 -2.16
C ILE A 31 -17.03 -8.69 -1.64
N LYS A 32 -18.09 -8.80 -2.44
CA LYS A 32 -19.46 -8.63 -1.95
C LYS A 32 -19.85 -9.91 -1.22
N LEU A 33 -19.65 -9.92 0.09
CA LEU A 33 -20.12 -11.00 0.96
C LEU A 33 -21.05 -10.37 2.00
N GLU A 34 -22.27 -10.90 2.13
CA GLU A 34 -23.14 -10.62 3.27
C GLU A 34 -22.65 -11.46 4.45
N ALA A 35 -21.60 -10.97 5.12
CA ALA A 35 -20.99 -11.63 6.28
C ALA A 35 -20.68 -10.60 7.36
N GLU A 36 -20.23 -11.05 8.53
CA GLU A 36 -19.83 -10.12 9.57
C GLU A 36 -18.65 -9.22 9.12
N PRO A 37 -18.59 -7.96 9.58
CA PRO A 37 -17.57 -7.00 9.13
C PRO A 37 -16.13 -7.51 9.27
N ILE A 38 -15.87 -8.32 10.31
CA ILE A 38 -14.57 -8.93 10.58
C ILE A 38 -14.21 -9.99 9.53
N GLU A 39 -15.18 -10.78 9.08
CA GLU A 39 -14.97 -11.83 8.08
C GLU A 39 -14.74 -11.22 6.70
N ILE A 40 -15.48 -10.16 6.36
CA ILE A 40 -15.28 -9.38 5.12
C ILE A 40 -13.89 -8.76 5.09
N PHE A 41 -13.38 -8.30 6.23
CA PHE A 41 -12.04 -7.70 6.36
C PHE A 41 -10.95 -8.71 6.00
N PHE A 42 -10.97 -9.89 6.63
CA PHE A 42 -10.00 -10.95 6.35
C PHE A 42 -10.14 -11.50 4.93
N ALA A 43 -11.37 -11.69 4.44
CA ALA A 43 -11.61 -12.13 3.08
C ALA A 43 -11.07 -11.11 2.05
N SER A 44 -11.27 -9.80 2.29
CA SER A 44 -10.78 -8.74 1.41
C SER A 44 -9.25 -8.66 1.37
N ILE A 45 -8.57 -8.92 2.50
CA ILE A 45 -7.10 -8.97 2.56
C ILE A 45 -6.55 -10.18 1.81
N SER A 46 -7.13 -11.36 2.03
CA SER A 46 -6.69 -12.59 1.36
C SER A 46 -7.04 -12.61 -0.13
N HIS A 47 -8.10 -11.91 -0.54
CA HIS A 47 -8.51 -11.83 -1.93
C HIS A 47 -7.55 -11.00 -2.77
N MET A 48 -6.98 -11.64 -3.80
CA MET A 48 -6.01 -11.02 -4.71
C MET A 48 -4.80 -10.42 -3.98
N VAL A 49 -4.39 -11.03 -2.86
CA VAL A 49 -3.28 -10.54 -2.01
C VAL A 49 -2.01 -10.27 -2.81
N PHE A 50 -1.66 -11.14 -3.76
CA PHE A 50 -0.46 -11.00 -4.57
C PHE A 50 -0.51 -9.79 -5.52
N PHE A 51 -1.64 -9.59 -6.18
CA PHE A 51 -1.85 -8.43 -7.07
C PHE A 51 -1.81 -7.13 -6.26
N LYS A 52 -2.54 -7.07 -5.13
CA LYS A 52 -2.58 -5.90 -4.25
C LYS A 52 -1.21 -5.60 -3.66
N ALA A 53 -0.44 -6.63 -3.29
CA ALA A 53 0.93 -6.49 -2.79
C ALA A 53 1.87 -5.94 -3.87
N ILE A 54 1.82 -6.44 -5.11
CA ILE A 54 2.67 -5.94 -6.20
C ILE A 54 2.35 -4.46 -6.50
N VAL A 55 1.06 -4.11 -6.63
CA VAL A 55 0.67 -2.73 -6.94
C VAL A 55 1.06 -1.76 -5.83
N SER A 56 0.83 -2.14 -4.56
CA SER A 56 1.27 -1.33 -3.42
C SER A 56 2.79 -1.24 -3.29
N LEU A 57 3.53 -2.30 -3.65
CA LEU A 57 4.99 -2.30 -3.66
C LEU A 57 5.56 -1.35 -4.73
N ILE A 58 4.97 -1.34 -5.93
CA ILE A 58 5.33 -0.38 -6.99
C ILE A 58 5.04 1.05 -6.53
N ALA A 59 3.85 1.32 -5.97
CA ALA A 59 3.49 2.64 -5.49
C ALA A 59 4.42 3.12 -4.37
N ALA A 60 4.74 2.26 -3.41
CA ALA A 60 5.66 2.54 -2.32
C ALA A 60 7.09 2.77 -2.81
N ALA A 61 7.58 1.98 -3.78
CA ALA A 61 8.90 2.13 -4.36
C ALA A 61 9.04 3.48 -5.09
N LEU A 62 8.02 3.88 -5.85
CA LEU A 62 7.97 5.19 -6.51
C LEU A 62 7.99 6.33 -5.48
N ALA A 63 7.16 6.23 -4.43
CA ALA A 63 7.12 7.24 -3.37
C ALA A 63 8.44 7.32 -2.57
N ALA A 64 9.09 6.19 -2.32
CA ALA A 64 10.38 6.14 -1.63
C ALA A 64 11.54 6.66 -2.50
N ALA A 65 11.41 6.63 -3.83
CA ALA A 65 12.38 7.24 -4.74
C ALA A 65 12.31 8.77 -4.74
N VAL A 66 11.16 9.37 -4.41
CA VAL A 66 10.98 10.84 -4.33
C VAL A 66 12.02 11.54 -3.44
N PRO A 67 12.25 11.14 -2.17
CA PRO A 67 13.28 11.77 -1.33
C PRO A 67 14.71 11.53 -1.83
N PHE A 68 14.98 10.46 -2.58
CA PHE A 68 16.29 10.23 -3.22
C PHE A 68 16.51 11.16 -4.41
N LEU A 69 15.47 11.43 -5.21
CA LEU A 69 15.51 12.35 -6.35
C LEU A 69 15.55 13.82 -5.89
N LEU A 70 14.76 14.19 -4.89
CA LEU A 70 14.75 15.55 -4.31
C LEU A 70 16.00 15.85 -3.48
N GLY A 71 16.65 14.82 -2.93
CA GLY A 71 17.90 14.94 -2.18
C GLY A 71 19.13 15.25 -3.03
N LYS A 72 18.98 15.34 -4.37
CA LYS A 72 20.01 15.68 -5.36
C LYS A 72 19.98 17.16 -5.77
N LYS A 73 19.56 18.06 -4.87
CA LYS A 73 19.81 19.51 -5.02
C LYS A 73 21.04 19.90 -4.19
N LYS A 74 22.12 20.20 -4.94
CA LYS A 74 23.40 20.83 -4.56
C LYS A 74 24.24 20.11 -3.50
#